data_AF-A0A2E8ZSR7-F1
#
_entry.id   AF-A0A2E8ZSR7-F1
#
_cell.length_a   1.000
_cell.length_b   1.000
_cell.length_c   1.000
_cell.angle_alpha   90.00
_cell.angle_beta   90.00
_cell.angle_gamma   90.00
#
_symmetry.space_group_name_H-M   'P 1'
#
loop_
_entity.id
_entity.type
_entity.pdbx_description
1 polymer ?
#
loop_
_entity_poly.entity_id
_entity_poly.type
_entity_poly.pdbx_seq_one_letter_code
_entity_poly.pdbx_strand_id
1 'polypeptide(L)'
;MENVLLKENDIVLVKGVVTELTPMGFECDVELEDMSALRKDSGKFRYLDIEMMLSSHGGECSVTGAGCVHSVRRISQSHCKVTVRFKEIEQNGYKLISEHISPNPVVHLDDMRAERQSRRA
;
A
#
# COMPACT_ATOMS: atom_id res chain seq x y z
N MET A 1 -0.81 10.95 -6.36
CA MET A 1 0.13 11.03 -5.22
C MET A 1 -0.65 10.59 -4.02
N GLU A 2 -0.45 9.33 -3.67
CA GLU A 2 -1.26 8.61 -2.71
C GLU A 2 -0.61 8.78 -1.34
N ASN A 3 -1.39 9.15 -0.34
CA ASN A 3 -0.89 9.30 1.01
C ASN A 3 -1.00 7.98 1.76
N VAL A 4 0.00 7.69 2.58
CA VAL A 4 0.02 6.53 3.46
C VAL A 4 0.31 6.94 4.89
N LEU A 5 -0.41 6.33 5.82
CA LEU A 5 -0.19 6.41 7.25
C LEU A 5 0.39 5.09 7.74
N LEU A 6 1.51 5.16 8.44
CA LEU A 6 2.08 4.04 9.16
C LEU A 6 1.80 4.22 10.65
N LYS A 7 1.11 3.25 11.26
CA LYS A 7 0.61 3.36 12.62
C LYS A 7 1.06 2.21 13.51
N GLU A 8 0.99 2.43 14.81
CA GLU A 8 1.11 1.40 15.85
C GLU A 8 0.04 1.67 16.91
N ASN A 9 -0.87 0.71 17.13
CA ASN A 9 -2.00 0.86 18.07
C ASN A 9 -2.83 2.14 17.83
N ASP A 10 -3.24 2.38 16.58
CA ASP A 10 -3.96 3.57 16.11
C ASP A 10 -3.22 4.91 16.20
N ILE A 11 -1.99 4.93 16.71
CA ILE A 11 -1.14 6.12 16.74
C ILE A 11 -0.39 6.23 15.41
N VAL A 12 -0.57 7.33 14.69
CA VAL A 12 0.19 7.62 13.48
C VAL A 12 1.63 7.91 13.86
N LEU A 13 2.55 7.03 13.45
CA LEU A 13 3.98 7.21 13.67
C LEU A 13 4.63 7.99 12.54
N VAL A 14 4.25 7.69 11.29
CA VAL A 14 4.85 8.29 10.11
C VAL A 14 3.78 8.53 9.05
N LYS A 15 3.89 9.68 8.37
CA LYS A 15 3.10 10.00 7.18
C LYS A 15 4.05 9.98 5.98
N GLY A 16 3.62 9.35 4.90
CA GLY A 16 4.42 9.26 3.68
C GLY A 16 3.61 9.51 2.43
N VAL A 17 4.34 9.86 1.37
CA VAL A 17 3.79 9.95 0.01
C VAL A 17 4.26 8.71 -0.74
N VAL A 18 3.32 7.89 -1.20
CA VAL A 18 3.62 6.69 -1.99
C VAL A 18 4.19 7.12 -3.34
N THR A 19 5.36 6.58 -3.65
CA THR A 19 6.04 6.80 -4.94
C THR A 19 5.86 5.63 -5.89
N GLU A 20 5.69 4.42 -5.34
CA GLU A 20 5.48 3.20 -6.12
C GLU A 20 4.61 2.24 -5.31
N LEU A 21 3.56 1.70 -5.94
CA LEU A 21 2.67 0.71 -5.35
C LEU A 21 2.67 -0.56 -6.20
N THR A 22 2.79 -1.70 -5.53
CA THR A 22 2.74 -3.03 -6.13
C THR A 22 1.77 -3.92 -5.35
N PRO A 23 1.35 -5.07 -5.89
CA PRO A 23 0.58 -6.04 -5.12
C PRO A 23 1.30 -6.57 -3.87
N MET A 24 2.63 -6.46 -3.77
CA MET A 24 3.41 -7.00 -2.63
C MET A 24 3.71 -5.96 -1.55
N GLY A 25 3.52 -4.67 -1.84
CA GLY A 25 3.96 -3.59 -0.99
C GLY A 25 4.13 -2.29 -1.75
N PHE A 26 4.76 -1.33 -1.12
CA PHE A 26 4.96 -0.01 -1.69
C PHE A 26 6.30 0.60 -1.27
N GLU A 27 6.70 1.63 -2.01
CA GLU A 27 7.70 2.58 -1.60
C GLU A 27 7.04 3.92 -1.30
N CYS A 28 7.44 4.57 -0.20
CA CYS A 28 7.04 5.93 0.10
C CYS A 28 8.23 6.79 0.50
N ASP A 29 8.09 8.10 0.26
CA ASP A 29 9.00 9.11 0.76
C ASP A 29 8.46 9.65 2.08
N VAL A 30 9.35 9.77 3.07
CA VAL A 30 9.07 10.29 4.41
C VAL A 30 10.19 11.22 4.85
N GLU A 31 9.92 12.04 5.87
CA GLU A 31 10.94 12.93 6.42
C GLU A 31 12.02 12.13 7.17
N LEU A 32 13.27 12.63 7.12
CA LEU A 32 14.40 11.95 7.74
C LEU A 32 14.29 11.91 9.27
N GLU A 33 13.61 12.88 9.88
CA GLU A 33 13.34 12.92 11.32
C GLU A 33 12.48 11.75 11.80
N ASP A 34 11.54 11.29 10.96
CA ASP A 34 10.64 10.17 11.23
C ASP A 34 11.34 8.79 11.12
N MET A 35 12.58 8.74 10.62
CA MET A 35 13.32 7.48 10.44
C MET A 35 13.47 6.70 11.75
N SER A 36 13.60 7.41 12.88
CA SER A 36 13.74 6.79 14.20
C SER A 36 12.49 6.01 14.62
N ALA A 37 11.31 6.46 14.22
CA ALA A 37 10.03 5.82 14.52
C ALA A 37 9.85 4.47 13.80
N LEU A 38 10.53 4.25 12.67
CA LEU A 38 10.43 3.02 11.87
C LEU A 38 11.22 1.83 12.45
N ARG A 39 12.02 2.07 13.50
CA ARG A 39 12.78 1.03 14.20
C ARG A 39 12.29 0.86 15.64
N LYS A 40 12.40 -0.36 16.13
CA LYS A 40 12.27 -0.69 17.55
C LYS A 40 13.58 -0.37 18.27
N ASP A 41 13.54 -0.31 19.59
CA ASP A 41 14.74 -0.09 20.44
C ASP A 41 15.83 -1.15 20.19
N SER A 42 15.43 -2.35 19.77
CA SER A 42 16.34 -3.44 19.35
C SER A 42 17.08 -3.19 18.03
N GLY A 43 16.82 -2.07 17.34
CA GLY A 43 17.37 -1.74 16.01
C GLY A 43 16.66 -2.44 14.84
N LYS A 44 15.77 -3.39 15.11
CA LYS A 44 14.95 -4.07 14.10
C LYS A 44 13.86 -3.15 13.54
N PHE A 45 13.49 -3.36 12.29
CA PHE A 45 12.37 -2.67 11.66
C PHE A 45 11.03 -3.05 12.30
N ARG A 46 10.10 -2.08 12.33
CA ARG A 46 8.77 -2.27 12.88
C ARG A 46 7.84 -3.00 11.91
N TYR A 47 6.91 -3.70 12.52
CA TYR A 47 5.65 -4.10 11.90
C TYR A 47 4.65 -3.01 12.23
N LEU A 48 3.97 -2.48 11.22
CA LEU A 48 3.14 -1.29 11.33
C LEU A 48 1.80 -1.55 10.66
N ASP A 49 0.75 -0.97 11.22
CA ASP A 49 -0.54 -0.88 10.57
C ASP A 49 -0.44 0.14 9.43
N ILE A 50 -1.09 -0.16 8.32
CA ILE A 50 -1.06 0.62 7.10
C ILE A 50 -2.47 1.13 6.84
N GLU A 51 -2.58 2.42 6.57
CA GLU A 51 -3.78 3.01 5.97
C GLU A 51 -3.37 3.85 4.76
N MET A 52 -3.95 3.57 3.61
CA MET A 52 -3.59 4.21 2.34
C MET A 52 -4.85 4.64 1.60
N MET A 53 -4.85 5.87 1.10
CA MET A 53 -5.93 6.38 0.25
C MET A 53 -5.59 6.15 -1.22
N LEU A 54 -6.44 5.40 -1.92
CA LEU A 54 -6.28 5.02 -3.33
C LEU A 54 -7.51 5.44 -4.14
N SER A 55 -7.31 5.61 -5.44
CA SER A 55 -8.41 5.76 -6.41
C SER A 55 -8.69 4.44 -7.10
N SER A 56 -9.89 3.90 -6.89
CA SER A 56 -10.42 2.73 -7.59
C SER A 56 -11.38 3.15 -8.71
N HIS A 57 -11.91 2.19 -9.48
CA HIS A 57 -12.94 2.49 -10.48
C HIS A 57 -14.23 3.05 -9.87
N GLY A 58 -14.51 2.72 -8.60
CA GLY A 58 -15.64 3.26 -7.84
C GLY A 58 -15.40 4.64 -7.22
N GLY A 59 -14.21 5.22 -7.38
CA GLY A 59 -13.79 6.47 -6.75
C GLY A 59 -12.73 6.26 -5.66
N GLU A 60 -12.53 7.27 -4.81
CA GLU A 60 -11.59 7.22 -3.70
C GLU A 60 -12.00 6.14 -2.68
N CYS A 61 -11.01 5.39 -2.21
CA CYS A 61 -11.18 4.31 -1.26
C CYS A 61 -9.98 4.23 -0.32
N SER A 62 -10.19 3.67 0.87
CA SER A 62 -9.13 3.40 1.84
C SER A 62 -8.76 1.91 1.80
N VAL A 63 -7.46 1.62 1.75
CA VAL A 63 -6.92 0.28 1.96
C VAL A 63 -6.21 0.25 3.31
N THR A 64 -6.66 -0.65 4.17
CA THR A 64 -6.10 -0.90 5.49
C THR A 64 -5.49 -2.30 5.58
N GLY A 65 -4.52 -2.44 6.47
CA GLY A 65 -3.85 -3.70 6.71
C GLY A 65 -2.61 -3.50 7.57
N ALA A 66 -1.64 -4.39 7.41
CA ALA A 66 -0.40 -4.31 8.13
C ALA A 66 0.78 -4.79 7.28
N GLY A 67 1.96 -4.26 7.58
CA GLY A 67 3.17 -4.55 6.84
C GLY A 67 4.42 -4.37 7.65
N CYS A 68 5.51 -4.87 7.08
CA CYS A 68 6.83 -4.76 7.68
C CYS A 68 7.69 -3.83 6.86
N VAL A 69 8.36 -2.90 7.53
CA VAL A 69 9.40 -2.08 6.91
C VAL A 69 10.54 -3.01 6.49
N HIS A 70 10.79 -3.06 5.18
CA HIS A 70 11.81 -3.92 4.59
C HIS A 70 13.17 -3.21 4.51
N SER A 71 13.15 -1.93 4.14
CA SER A 71 14.34 -1.09 4.04
C SER A 71 14.01 0.38 4.23
N VAL A 72 15.01 1.14 4.67
CA VAL A 72 14.96 2.61 4.73
C VAL A 72 16.28 3.12 4.15
N ARG A 73 16.20 4.00 3.15
CA ARG A 73 17.36 4.58 2.48
C ARG A 73 17.24 6.09 2.45
N ARG A 74 18.27 6.80 2.92
CA ARG A 74 18.35 8.26 2.77
C ARG A 74 18.47 8.62 1.28
N ILE A 75 17.62 9.54 0.80
CA ILE A 75 17.61 9.99 -0.61
C ILE A 75 17.97 11.47 -0.75
N SER A 76 17.84 12.26 0.31
CA SER A 76 18.25 13.67 0.33
C SER A 76 18.72 14.09 1.74
N GLN A 77 19.01 15.38 1.92
CA GLN A 77 19.38 15.89 3.23
C GLN A 77 18.23 15.77 4.26
N SER A 78 16.98 15.85 3.81
CA SER A 78 15.78 15.89 4.65
C SER A 78 14.81 14.74 4.43
N HIS A 79 15.01 13.88 3.43
CA HIS A 79 14.06 12.80 3.11
C HIS A 79 14.73 11.43 3.07
N CYS A 80 13.93 10.41 3.38
CA CYS A 80 14.26 9.02 3.18
C CYS A 80 13.15 8.29 2.43
N LYS A 81 13.54 7.25 1.71
CA LYS A 81 12.67 6.33 1.01
C LYS A 81 12.53 5.05 1.82
N VAL A 82 11.30 4.66 2.06
CA VAL A 82 10.92 3.51 2.88
C VAL A 82 10.24 2.49 1.99
N THR A 83 10.73 1.26 1.98
CA THR A 83 10.07 0.14 1.30
C THR A 83 9.32 -0.67 2.35
N VAL A 84 8.02 -0.83 2.17
CA VAL A 84 7.15 -1.61 3.06
C VAL A 84 6.60 -2.81 2.29
N ARG A 85 6.64 -3.99 2.91
CA ARG A 85 6.02 -5.20 2.37
C ARG A 85 4.73 -5.49 3.11
N PHE A 86 3.65 -5.69 2.36
CA PHE A 86 2.39 -6.12 2.94
C PHE A 86 2.55 -7.48 3.61
N LYS A 87 1.89 -7.63 4.75
CA LYS A 87 1.84 -8.87 5.52
C LYS A 87 0.41 -9.35 5.62
N GLU A 88 -0.48 -8.42 5.91
CA GLU A 88 -1.91 -8.65 5.95
C GLU A 88 -2.59 -7.44 5.30
N ILE A 89 -3.62 -7.68 4.51
CA ILE A 89 -4.44 -6.63 3.91
C ILE A 89 -5.88 -7.05 4.14
N GLU A 90 -6.73 -6.08 4.53
CA GLU A 90 -8.13 -6.36 4.78
C GLU A 90 -8.85 -6.89 3.54
N GLN A 91 -10.01 -7.50 3.77
CA GLN A 91 -10.81 -8.10 2.71
C GLN A 91 -11.08 -7.09 1.58
N ASN A 92 -10.88 -7.51 0.33
CA ASN A 92 -10.93 -6.68 -0.88
C ASN A 92 -9.78 -5.68 -1.09
N GLY A 93 -8.85 -5.49 -0.14
CA GLY A 93 -7.78 -4.50 -0.31
C GLY A 93 -6.86 -4.79 -1.50
N TYR A 94 -6.51 -6.06 -1.76
CA TYR A 94 -5.74 -6.44 -2.96
C TYR A 94 -6.48 -6.16 -4.27
N LYS A 95 -7.81 -6.29 -4.28
CA LYS A 95 -8.64 -5.93 -5.44
C LYS A 95 -8.55 -4.43 -5.69
N LEU A 96 -8.72 -3.61 -4.64
CA LEU A 96 -8.63 -2.15 -4.72
C LEU A 96 -7.23 -1.68 -5.16
N ILE A 97 -6.17 -2.29 -4.61
CA ILE A 97 -4.79 -2.07 -5.06
C ILE A 97 -4.65 -2.40 -6.55
N SER A 98 -5.20 -3.52 -7.00
CA SER A 98 -5.14 -3.92 -8.41
C SER A 98 -5.90 -2.95 -9.33
N GLU A 99 -7.09 -2.50 -8.93
CA GLU A 99 -7.88 -1.50 -9.68
C GLU A 99 -7.18 -0.15 -9.74
N HIS A 100 -6.43 0.20 -8.70
CA HIS A 100 -5.65 1.44 -8.68
C HIS A 100 -4.44 1.37 -9.63
N ILE A 101 -3.70 0.25 -9.63
CA ILE A 101 -2.49 0.09 -10.45
C ILE A 101 -2.84 -0.17 -11.93
N SER A 102 -3.93 -0.86 -12.20
CA SER A 102 -4.32 -1.27 -13.56
C SER A 102 -5.39 -0.35 -14.15
N PRO A 103 -5.23 0.14 -15.39
CA PRO A 103 -6.28 0.90 -16.08
C PRO A 103 -7.48 0.02 -16.48
N ASN A 104 -7.31 -1.30 -16.50
CA ASN A 104 -8.36 -2.24 -16.89
C ASN A 104 -9.16 -2.72 -15.67
N PRO A 105 -10.51 -2.74 -15.76
CA PRO A 105 -11.37 -3.20 -14.68
C PRO A 105 -11.09 -4.65 -14.29
N VAL A 106 -11.01 -4.89 -12.98
CA VAL A 106 -10.93 -6.24 -12.42
C VAL A 106 -12.29 -6.90 -12.57
N VAL A 107 -12.40 -7.80 -13.54
CA VAL A 107 -13.63 -8.53 -13.88
C VAL A 107 -13.68 -9.89 -13.18
N HIS A 108 -14.87 -10.32 -12.77
CA HIS A 108 -15.05 -11.66 -12.22
C HIS A 108 -14.84 -12.70 -13.33
N LEU A 109 -14.12 -13.79 -13.01
CA LEU A 109 -13.82 -14.84 -13.99
C LEU A 109 -15.10 -15.49 -14.54
N ASP A 110 -16.14 -15.59 -13.72
CA ASP A 110 -17.41 -16.20 -14.10
C ASP A 110 -18.19 -15.32 -15.10
N ASP A 111 -18.17 -14.00 -14.93
CA ASP A 111 -18.78 -13.05 -15.87
C ASP A 111 -18.11 -13.14 -17.25
N MET A 112 -16.76 -13.22 -17.27
CA MET A 112 -15.98 -13.38 -18.49
C MET A 112 -16.22 -14.73 -19.18
N ARG A 113 -16.48 -15.80 -18.41
CA ARG A 113 -16.82 -17.12 -18.95
C ARG A 113 -18.21 -17.13 -19.57
N ALA A 114 -19.19 -16.51 -18.91
CA ALA A 114 -20.55 -16.38 -19.42
C ALA A 114 -20.57 -15.54 -20.71
N GLU A 115 -19.85 -14.43 -20.77
CA GLU A 115 -19.77 -13.57 -21.96
C GLU A 115 -19.10 -14.28 -23.16
N ARG A 116 -18.07 -15.11 -22.90
CA ARG A 116 -17.45 -15.92 -23.97
C ARG A 116 -18.38 -17.00 -24.51
N GLN A 117 -19.25 -17.56 -23.68
CA GLN A 117 -20.23 -18.55 -24.11
C GLN A 117 -21.38 -17.91 -24.92
N SER A 118 -21.84 -16.72 -24.53
CA SER A 118 -22.90 -16.01 -25.26
C SER A 118 -22.45 -15.51 -26.64
N ARG A 119 -21.17 -15.12 -26.82
CA ARG A 119 -20.63 -14.72 -28.13
C ARG A 119 -20.36 -15.87 -29.10
N ARG A 120 -20.42 -17.12 -28.64
CA ARG A 120 -20.21 -18.33 -29.44
C ARG A 120 -21.51 -19.02 -29.88
N ALA A 121 -22.65 -18.60 -29.32
CA ALA A 121 -23.99 -19.05 -29.70
C ALA A 121 -24.54 -18.14 -30.80
#